data_AF-A0A4T0DAE1-F1
#
_entry.id   AF-A0A4T0DAE1-F1
#
_cell.length_a   1.000
_cell.length_b   1.000
_cell.length_c   1.000
_cell.angle_alpha   90.00
_cell.angle_beta   90.00
_cell.angle_gamma   90.00
#
_symmetry.space_group_name_H-M   'P 1'
#
loop_
_entity.id
_entity.type
_entity.pdbx_description
1 polymer ?
#
loop_
_entity_poly.entity_id
_entity_poly.type
_entity_poly.pdbx_seq_one_letter_code
_entity_poly.pdbx_strand_id
1 'polypeptide(L)'
;KRLIQNLLALCQTARTLPTGLPQEIIEYVERSRNPDIYTREFVELVQRLNQQLKGRSQAFADFRDILAREMTGALPDCKQDIKMVVESTGGNPPV
;
A
#
# COMPACT_ATOMS: atom_id res chain seq x y z
N LYS A 1 9.27 -47.51 -17.47
CA LYS A 1 10.15 -46.64 -18.29
C LYS A 1 9.56 -45.25 -18.53
N ARG A 2 8.29 -45.12 -18.96
CA ARG A 2 7.62 -43.82 -19.22
C ARG A 2 7.49 -42.88 -18.01
N LEU A 3 7.18 -43.40 -16.81
CA LEU A 3 7.08 -42.58 -15.58
C LEU A 3 8.39 -41.85 -15.25
N ILE A 4 9.52 -42.56 -15.33
CA ILE A 4 10.85 -41.99 -15.05
C ILE A 4 11.20 -40.89 -16.06
N GLN A 5 10.92 -41.14 -17.35
CA GLN A 5 11.12 -40.12 -18.39
C GLN A 5 10.27 -38.87 -18.16
N ASN A 6 9.02 -39.04 -17.73
CA ASN A 6 8.14 -37.92 -17.42
C ASN A 6 8.63 -37.11 -16.21
N LEU A 7 9.08 -37.77 -15.14
CA LEU A 7 9.63 -37.08 -13.96
C LEU A 7 10.91 -36.31 -14.30
N LEU A 8 11.80 -36.88 -15.11
CA LEU A 8 13.00 -36.19 -15.57
C LEU A 8 12.67 -34.97 -16.41
N ALA A 9 11.72 -35.10 -17.34
CA ALA A 9 11.23 -33.97 -18.14
C ALA A 9 10.60 -32.88 -17.25
N LEU A 10 9.79 -33.26 -16.26
CA LEU A 10 9.17 -32.32 -15.33
C LEU A 10 10.23 -31.54 -14.54
N CYS A 11 11.22 -32.21 -13.94
CA CYS A 11 12.31 -31.54 -13.23
C CYS A 11 13.12 -30.61 -14.14
N GLN A 12 13.35 -31.01 -15.40
CA GLN A 12 14.06 -30.18 -16.36
C GLN A 12 13.28 -28.89 -16.67
N THR A 13 11.99 -29.01 -16.95
CA THR A 13 11.12 -27.88 -17.27
C THR A 13 10.82 -27.01 -16.06
N ALA A 14 10.67 -27.57 -14.86
CA ALA A 14 10.39 -26.80 -13.65
C ALA A 14 11.51 -25.79 -13.33
N ARG A 15 12.76 -26.07 -13.71
CA ARG A 15 13.90 -25.15 -13.54
C ARG A 15 13.81 -23.88 -14.39
N THR A 16 12.96 -23.86 -15.43
CA THR A 16 12.74 -22.64 -16.23
C THR A 16 11.63 -21.77 -15.67
N LEU A 17 10.93 -22.23 -14.62
CA LEU A 17 9.85 -21.48 -13.99
C LEU A 17 10.40 -20.57 -12.87
N PRO A 18 9.77 -19.42 -12.63
CA PRO A 18 10.09 -18.59 -11.47
C PRO A 18 9.87 -19.36 -10.16
N THR A 19 10.86 -19.36 -9.27
CA THR A 19 10.79 -20.05 -7.97
C THR A 19 10.42 -19.13 -6.81
N GLY A 20 10.22 -17.83 -7.06
CA GLY A 20 9.84 -16.85 -6.04
C GLY A 20 8.35 -16.89 -5.75
N LEU A 21 7.88 -17.92 -5.04
CA LEU A 21 6.52 -17.99 -4.53
C LEU A 21 6.49 -17.54 -3.07
N PRO A 22 5.53 -16.69 -2.66
CA PRO A 22 5.28 -16.41 -1.26
C PRO A 22 5.01 -17.69 -0.47
N GLN A 23 5.56 -17.79 0.74
CA GLN A 23 5.41 -18.96 1.61
C GLN A 23 3.94 -19.23 1.92
N GLU A 24 3.14 -18.19 2.06
CA GLU A 24 1.71 -18.29 2.34
C GLU A 24 0.97 -19.05 1.22
N ILE A 25 1.37 -18.90 -0.04
CA ILE A 25 0.76 -19.66 -1.14
C ILE A 25 1.07 -21.16 -1.01
N ILE A 26 2.30 -21.50 -0.59
CA ILE A 26 2.72 -22.88 -0.36
C ILE A 26 1.86 -23.50 0.75
N GLU A 27 1.65 -22.78 1.86
CA GLU A 27 0.80 -23.24 2.98
C GLU A 27 -0.66 -23.48 2.55
N TYR A 28 -1.19 -22.66 1.64
CA TYR A 28 -2.53 -22.88 1.09
C TYR A 28 -2.61 -24.22 0.34
N VAL A 29 -1.61 -24.52 -0.50
CA VAL A 29 -1.54 -25.79 -1.25
C VAL A 29 -1.36 -26.98 -0.30
N GLU A 30 -0.46 -26.89 0.67
CA GLU A 30 -0.22 -27.94 1.68
C GLU A 30 -1.47 -28.28 2.51
N ARG A 31 -2.34 -27.28 2.74
CA ARG A 31 -3.60 -27.43 3.47
C ARG A 31 -4.79 -27.74 2.58
N SER A 32 -4.58 -28.05 1.30
CA SER A 32 -5.65 -28.31 0.32
C SER A 32 -6.65 -27.15 0.17
N ARG A 33 -6.21 -25.90 0.39
CA ARG A 33 -7.01 -24.68 0.19
C ARG A 33 -6.72 -24.11 -1.20
N ASN A 34 -7.74 -23.53 -1.84
CA ASN A 34 -7.57 -22.89 -3.14
C ASN A 34 -6.58 -21.70 -3.04
N PRO A 35 -5.40 -21.73 -3.71
CA PRO A 35 -4.41 -20.65 -3.65
C PRO A 35 -4.92 -19.34 -4.26
N ASP A 36 -5.95 -19.35 -5.12
CA ASP A 36 -6.55 -18.11 -5.67
C ASP A 36 -7.15 -17.22 -4.57
N ILE A 37 -7.51 -17.81 -3.43
CA ILE A 37 -8.01 -17.06 -2.29
C ILE A 37 -6.93 -16.14 -1.71
N TYR A 38 -5.65 -16.56 -1.69
CA TYR A 38 -4.54 -15.70 -1.26
C TYR A 38 -4.44 -14.46 -2.16
N THR A 39 -4.50 -14.65 -3.48
CA THR A 39 -4.44 -13.54 -4.45
C THR A 39 -5.59 -12.55 -4.22
N ARG A 40 -6.81 -13.05 -4.00
CA ARG A 40 -7.98 -12.21 -3.66
C ARG A 40 -7.75 -11.42 -2.36
N GLU A 41 -7.36 -12.10 -1.29
CA GLU A 41 -7.10 -11.49 0.02
C GLU A 41 -5.98 -10.43 -0.06
N PHE A 42 -4.95 -10.69 -0.87
CA PHE A 42 -3.84 -9.77 -1.10
C PHE A 42 -4.30 -8.49 -1.80
N VAL A 43 -5.08 -8.60 -2.88
CA VAL A 43 -5.63 -7.43 -3.59
C VAL A 43 -6.54 -6.62 -2.67
N GLU A 44 -7.42 -7.29 -1.91
CA GLU A 44 -8.29 -6.64 -0.93
C GLU A 44 -7.50 -5.92 0.17
N LEU A 45 -6.40 -6.51 0.64
CA LEU A 45 -5.50 -5.90 1.61
C LEU A 45 -4.84 -4.65 1.03
N VAL A 46 -4.26 -4.73 -0.16
CA VAL A 46 -3.61 -3.59 -0.81
C VAL A 46 -4.61 -2.45 -1.04
N GLN A 47 -5.81 -2.75 -1.51
CA GLN A 47 -6.87 -1.76 -1.70
C GLN A 47 -7.22 -1.07 -0.38
N ARG A 48 -7.45 -1.84 0.69
CA ARG A 48 -7.79 -1.32 2.03
C ARG A 48 -6.68 -0.42 2.57
N LEU A 49 -5.42 -0.85 2.46
CA LEU A 49 -4.27 -0.08 2.92
C LEU A 49 -4.12 1.22 2.13
N ASN A 50 -4.30 1.19 0.81
CA ASN A 50 -4.24 2.38 -0.03
C ASN A 50 -5.34 3.39 0.36
N GLN A 51 -6.57 2.92 0.54
CA GLN A 51 -7.67 3.77 1.02
C GLN A 51 -7.39 4.37 2.40
N GLN A 52 -6.84 3.57 3.32
CA GLN A 52 -6.50 4.04 4.66
C GLN A 52 -5.39 5.11 4.61
N LEU A 53 -4.33 4.89 3.82
CA LEU A 53 -3.25 5.86 3.65
C LEU A 53 -3.77 7.17 3.04
N LYS A 54 -4.58 7.08 1.99
CA LYS A 54 -5.22 8.25 1.39
C LYS A 54 -6.08 9.02 2.40
N GLY A 55 -6.92 8.30 3.16
CA GLY A 55 -7.79 8.91 4.18
C GLY A 55 -6.99 9.61 5.29
N ARG A 56 -5.91 8.98 5.78
CA ARG A 56 -5.02 9.60 6.77
C ARG A 56 -4.33 10.84 6.23
N SER A 57 -3.81 10.76 5.00
CA SER A 57 -3.17 11.90 4.35
C SER A 57 -4.14 13.07 4.19
N GLN A 58 -5.39 12.80 3.79
CA GLN A 58 -6.43 13.84 3.68
C GLN A 58 -6.77 14.44 5.05
N ALA A 59 -6.97 13.61 6.08
CA ALA A 59 -7.28 14.11 7.41
C ALA A 59 -6.18 15.01 7.99
N PHE A 60 -4.90 14.69 7.73
CA PHE A 60 -3.80 15.57 8.12
C PHE A 60 -3.75 16.88 7.33
N ALA A 61 -4.08 16.85 6.03
CA ALA A 61 -4.20 18.06 5.23
C ALA A 61 -5.35 18.96 5.74
N ASP A 62 -6.52 18.37 6.02
CA ASP A 62 -7.67 19.10 6.56
C ASP A 62 -7.34 19.70 7.94
N PHE A 63 -6.68 18.94 8.81
CA PHE A 63 -6.25 19.41 10.12
C PHE A 63 -5.26 20.59 9.99
N ARG A 64 -4.27 20.48 9.11
CA ARG A 64 -3.32 21.57 8.81
C ARG A 64 -4.07 22.83 8.37
N ASP A 65 -5.01 22.72 7.44
CA ASP A 65 -5.71 23.86 6.87
C ASP A 65 -6.61 24.56 7.90
N ILE A 66 -7.31 23.79 8.74
CA ILE A 66 -8.10 24.31 9.85
C ILE A 66 -7.18 25.01 10.86
N LEU A 67 -6.10 24.36 11.29
CA LEU A 67 -5.18 24.93 12.26
C LEU A 67 -4.56 26.23 11.75
N ALA A 68 -4.12 26.26 10.50
CA ALA A 68 -3.55 27.45 9.88
C ALA A 68 -4.54 28.62 9.85
N ARG A 69 -5.82 28.36 9.54
CA ARG A 69 -6.88 29.37 9.58
C ARG A 69 -7.08 29.94 10.98
N GLU A 70 -7.20 29.08 11.99
CA GLU A 70 -7.39 29.53 13.38
C GLU A 70 -6.16 30.31 13.89
N MET A 71 -4.95 29.84 13.58
CA MET A 71 -3.70 30.54 13.93
C MET A 71 -3.57 31.89 13.21
N THR A 72 -4.00 31.99 11.96
CA THR A 72 -3.99 33.26 11.19
C THR A 72 -4.90 34.30 11.82
N GLY A 73 -6.02 33.87 12.42
CA GLY A 73 -6.94 34.72 13.18
C GLY A 73 -6.40 35.12 14.55
N ALA A 74 -5.80 34.18 15.27
CA ALA A 74 -5.32 34.39 16.64
C ALA A 74 -3.93 35.07 16.72
N LEU A 75 -3.07 34.91 15.70
CA LEU A 75 -1.69 35.38 15.67
C LEU A 75 -1.41 36.18 14.38
N PRO A 76 -1.87 37.44 14.31
CA PRO A 76 -1.74 38.27 13.10
C PRO A 76 -0.28 38.53 12.68
N ASP A 77 0.63 38.61 13.65
CA ASP A 77 2.05 38.90 13.41
C ASP A 77 2.77 37.70 12.76
N CYS A 78 2.24 36.48 12.93
CA CYS A 78 2.84 35.23 12.42
C CYS A 78 2.27 34.78 11.08
N LYS A 79 1.40 35.57 10.43
CA LYS A 79 0.69 35.17 9.20
C LYS A 79 1.61 34.70 8.08
N GLN A 80 2.73 35.37 7.90
CA GLN A 80 3.68 35.04 6.84
C GLN A 80 4.37 33.69 7.09
N ASP A 81 4.69 33.39 8.35
CA ASP A 81 5.29 32.11 8.75
C ASP A 81 4.29 30.96 8.60
N ILE A 82 3.03 31.19 9.02
CA ILE A 82 1.94 30.22 8.85
C ILE A 82 1.75 29.89 7.37
N LYS A 83 1.71 30.92 6.52
CA LYS A 83 1.61 30.77 5.07
C LYS A 83 2.76 29.91 4.50
N MET A 84 4.00 30.21 4.87
CA MET A 84 5.16 29.43 4.43
C MET A 84 5.08 27.96 4.84
N VAL A 85 4.63 27.66 6.06
CA VAL A 85 4.48 26.27 6.54
C VAL A 85 3.40 25.53 5.77
N VAL A 86 2.26 26.17 5.50
CA VAL A 86 1.17 25.56 4.72
C VAL A 86 1.64 25.24 3.29
N GLU A 87 2.28 26.19 2.62
CA GLU A 87 2.82 25.99 1.27
C GLU A 87 3.89 24.88 1.26
N SER A 88 4.81 24.88 2.23
CA SER A 88 5.88 23.87 2.35
C SER A 88 5.36 22.46 2.62
N THR A 89 4.16 22.35 3.18
CA THR A 89 3.50 21.06 3.47
C THR A 89 2.47 20.69 2.40
N GLY A 90 2.46 21.38 1.24
CA GLY A 90 1.62 21.07 0.08
C GLY A 90 0.16 21.53 0.21
N GLY A 91 -0.12 22.49 1.09
CA GLY A 91 -1.42 23.13 1.23
C GLY A 91 -1.49 24.47 0.51
N ASN A 92 -2.72 24.94 0.28
CA ASN A 92 -2.96 26.30 -0.17
C ASN A 92 -3.28 27.17 1.04
N PRO A 93 -2.53 28.26 1.27
CA PRO A 93 -2.78 29.13 2.40
C PRO A 93 -4.16 29.79 2.28
N PRO A 94 -4.89 29.98 3.40
CA PRO A 94 -6.14 30.72 3.38
C PRO A 94 -5.90 32.16 2.92
N VAL A 95 -6.81 32.68 2.08
CA VAL A 95 -6.80 34.06 1.58
C VAL A 95 -7.02 35.04 2.72
#